data_AF-D6U500-F1
#
_entry.id   AF-D6U500-F1
#
_cell.length_a   1.000
_cell.length_b   1.000
_cell.length_c   1.000
_cell.angle_alpha   90.00
_cell.angle_beta   90.00
_cell.angle_gamma   90.00
#
_symmetry.space_group_name_H-M   'P 1'
#
loop_
_entity.id
_entity.type
_entity.pdbx_description
1 polymer ?
#
loop_
_entity_poly.entity_id
_entity_poly.type
_entity_poly.pdbx_seq_one_letter_code
_entity_poly.pdbx_strand_id
1 'polypeptide(L)'
;MSSEQSSNRAIVNIRDIRETLQRVTGKPTNISQGERLGSLVGGGLLTLFGLTKGSLASLLLGGALLYRGATGHSVLYDRLHVNRAEHPFPSSNVSKLPGRAGFRVHRAMTIQASPEQLYDTWRDVERAPAYMPMVQEVRKTGEKSSHWLAKRPQGQRLEWDIEIVREEPGRLIEWRVLNNPMLEDSGRVRFIAAPGGRGTIAILEMDFAHHRKLQTALEMPLLGRATDIMLETQAAEILHRFKSLVEAGEVPTIKGQPTGKQAEEGVRV
;
A
#
# COMPACT_ATOMS: atom_id res chain seq x y z
N MET A 1 7.98 73.65 5.78
CA MET A 1 8.40 73.06 7.06
C MET A 1 7.67 71.73 7.21
N SER A 2 8.05 70.77 6.35
CA SER A 2 8.75 69.52 6.69
C SER A 2 7.99 68.62 7.66
N SER A 3 7.21 67.76 7.02
CA SER A 3 6.57 66.56 7.53
C SER A 3 7.57 65.56 8.10
N GLU A 4 7.42 65.23 9.36
CA GLU A 4 7.87 63.96 9.93
C GLU A 4 7.10 62.82 9.27
N GLN A 5 7.74 62.12 8.34
CA GLN A 5 7.32 60.77 7.98
C GLN A 5 8.42 59.80 8.41
N SER A 6 8.17 59.23 9.57
CA SER A 6 8.90 58.13 10.19
C SER A 6 9.01 56.96 9.20
N SER A 7 10.21 56.74 8.69
CA SER A 7 10.55 55.63 7.81
C SER A 7 10.67 54.35 8.66
N ASN A 8 9.56 53.65 8.83
CA ASN A 8 9.46 52.39 9.55
C ASN A 8 10.14 51.26 8.76
N ARG A 9 11.48 51.15 8.84
CA ARG A 9 12.22 49.97 8.37
C ARG A 9 12.11 48.89 9.43
N ALA A 10 11.31 47.87 9.16
CA ALA A 10 11.28 46.64 9.93
C ALA A 10 12.65 45.95 9.84
N ILE A 11 13.52 46.21 10.82
CA ILE A 11 14.72 45.42 11.04
C ILE A 11 14.25 44.10 11.65
N VAL A 12 14.27 43.03 10.85
CA VAL A 12 13.96 41.69 11.34
C VAL A 12 15.07 41.30 12.33
N ASN A 13 14.72 41.24 13.61
CA ASN A 13 15.66 40.93 14.68
C ASN A 13 16.02 39.43 14.64
N ILE A 14 17.32 39.13 14.49
CA ILE A 14 17.84 37.76 14.40
C ILE A 14 17.50 36.94 15.66
N ARG A 15 17.32 37.60 16.81
CA ARG A 15 16.91 36.95 18.07
C ARG A 15 15.47 36.43 18.03
N ASP A 16 14.55 37.20 17.44
CA ASP A 16 13.14 36.81 17.29
C ASP A 16 12.98 35.67 16.27
N ILE A 17 13.80 35.66 15.21
CA ILE A 17 13.88 34.53 14.28
C ILE A 17 14.34 33.27 15.04
N ARG A 18 15.37 33.37 15.89
CA ARG A 18 15.90 32.23 16.64
C ARG A 18 14.88 31.66 17.63
N GLU A 19 14.19 32.50 18.39
CA GLU A 19 13.16 32.06 19.34
C GLU A 19 11.93 31.47 18.63
N THR A 20 11.53 32.05 17.50
CA THR A 20 10.46 31.50 16.66
C THR A 20 10.86 30.15 16.08
N LEU A 21 12.07 30.02 15.55
CA LEU A 21 12.59 28.76 15.04
C LEU A 21 12.67 27.69 16.14
N GLN A 22 13.08 28.04 17.37
CA GLN A 22 13.12 27.09 18.50
C GLN A 22 11.73 26.62 18.97
N ARG A 23 10.73 27.53 19.03
CA ARG A 23 9.34 27.15 19.33
C ARG A 23 8.72 26.29 18.23
N VAL A 24 9.15 26.50 16.99
CA VAL A 24 8.71 25.76 15.81
C VAL A 24 9.34 24.37 15.73
N THR A 25 10.64 24.23 16.04
CA THR A 25 11.36 22.95 16.00
C THR A 25 11.13 22.09 17.24
N GLY A 26 10.62 22.67 18.33
CA GLY A 26 10.29 21.96 19.57
C GLY A 26 8.89 21.32 19.62
N LYS A 27 8.06 21.48 18.57
CA LYS A 27 6.74 20.84 18.53
C LYS A 27 6.85 19.34 18.16
N PRO A 28 6.05 18.46 18.79
CA PRO A 28 6.02 17.05 18.41
C PRO A 28 5.61 16.90 16.94
N THR A 29 6.24 15.94 16.27
CA THR A 29 5.95 15.61 14.88
C THR A 29 4.53 15.07 14.78
N ASN A 30 3.81 15.42 13.71
CA ASN A 30 2.45 14.93 13.47
C ASN A 30 2.26 14.36 12.05
N ILE A 31 3.32 14.34 11.24
CA ILE A 31 3.30 13.81 9.88
C ILE A 31 4.38 12.73 9.71
N SER A 32 4.11 11.73 8.89
CA SER A 32 5.03 10.62 8.66
C SER A 32 6.25 11.04 7.82
N GLN A 33 7.33 10.24 7.83
CA GLN A 33 8.52 10.50 6.98
C GLN A 33 8.17 10.58 5.48
N GLY A 34 7.18 9.76 5.07
CA GLY A 34 6.52 9.80 3.76
C GLY A 34 6.07 11.20 3.34
N GLU A 35 5.35 11.85 4.25
CA GLU A 35 4.79 13.19 4.04
C GLU A 35 5.84 14.28 4.13
N ARG A 36 6.87 14.08 4.94
CA ARG A 36 7.96 15.04 5.07
C ARG A 36 8.70 15.22 3.75
N LEU A 37 9.14 14.12 3.14
CA LEU A 37 9.83 14.20 1.85
C LEU A 37 8.90 14.64 0.71
N GLY A 38 7.64 14.17 0.70
CA GLY A 38 6.65 14.64 -0.28
C GLY A 38 6.43 16.15 -0.19
N SER A 39 6.38 16.70 1.02
CA SER A 39 6.25 18.15 1.25
C SER A 39 7.53 18.90 0.87
N LEU A 40 8.71 18.31 1.06
CA LEU A 40 9.98 18.90 0.59
C LEU A 40 10.04 18.99 -0.95
N VAL A 41 9.71 17.90 -1.65
CA VAL A 41 9.73 17.84 -3.12
C VAL A 41 8.66 18.74 -3.72
N GLY A 42 7.41 18.58 -3.30
CA GLY A 42 6.30 19.41 -3.80
C GLY A 42 6.48 20.89 -3.43
N GLY A 43 6.99 21.17 -2.23
CA GLY A 43 7.31 22.51 -1.78
C GLY A 43 8.39 23.16 -2.63
N GLY A 44 9.49 22.45 -2.90
CA GLY A 44 10.56 22.94 -3.75
C GLY A 44 10.11 23.24 -5.19
N LEU A 45 9.30 22.36 -5.79
CA LEU A 45 8.74 22.57 -7.13
C LEU A 45 7.81 23.80 -7.18
N LEU A 46 6.93 23.97 -6.19
CA LEU A 46 6.03 25.12 -6.12
C LEU A 46 6.76 26.44 -5.85
N THR A 47 7.79 26.41 -5.01
CA THR A 47 8.64 27.58 -4.78
C THR A 47 9.38 27.96 -6.06
N LEU A 48 9.98 27.00 -6.77
CA LEU A 48 10.65 27.26 -8.05
C LEU A 48 9.68 27.80 -9.11
N PHE A 49 8.48 27.22 -9.22
CA PHE A 49 7.42 27.72 -10.10
C PHE A 49 7.02 29.17 -9.73
N GLY A 50 6.86 29.45 -8.43
CA GLY A 50 6.56 30.79 -7.94
C GLY A 50 7.62 31.83 -8.29
N LEU A 51 8.91 31.47 -8.17
CA LEU A 51 10.03 32.34 -8.56
C LEU A 51 10.09 32.57 -10.07
N THR A 52 9.85 31.54 -10.87
CA THR A 52 9.98 31.60 -12.34
C THR A 52 8.77 32.22 -13.03
N LYS A 53 7.58 32.12 -12.43
CA LYS A 53 6.32 32.65 -12.97
C LYS A 53 5.78 33.87 -12.22
N GLY A 54 6.49 34.36 -11.21
CA GLY A 54 6.07 35.51 -10.39
C GLY A 54 4.79 35.25 -9.57
N SER A 55 4.52 34.00 -9.20
CA SER A 55 3.32 33.63 -8.44
C SER A 55 3.59 33.63 -6.94
N LEU A 56 3.11 34.67 -6.25
CA LEU A 56 3.20 34.77 -4.79
C LEU A 56 2.45 33.64 -4.09
N ALA A 57 1.30 33.21 -4.63
CA ALA A 57 0.53 32.10 -4.07
C ALA A 57 1.33 30.78 -4.09
N SER A 58 2.04 30.51 -5.17
CA SER A 58 2.88 29.31 -5.29
C SER A 58 4.11 29.39 -4.37
N LEU A 59 4.70 30.59 -4.20
CA LEU A 59 5.78 30.80 -3.23
C LEU A 59 5.33 30.50 -1.80
N LEU A 60 4.17 31.02 -1.39
CA LEU A 60 3.62 30.82 -0.05
C LEU A 60 3.26 29.35 0.19
N LEU A 61 2.59 28.70 -0.76
CA LEU A 61 2.24 27.29 -0.67
C LEU A 61 3.49 26.39 -0.66
N GLY A 62 4.48 26.70 -1.50
CA GLY A 62 5.76 26.02 -1.54
C GLY A 62 6.54 26.15 -0.22
N GLY A 63 6.63 27.37 0.32
CA GLY A 63 7.27 27.64 1.60
C GLY A 63 6.58 26.93 2.78
N ALA A 64 5.25 26.89 2.80
CA ALA A 64 4.48 26.17 3.82
C ALA A 64 4.73 24.65 3.77
N LEU A 65 4.84 24.06 2.57
CA LEU A 65 5.18 22.66 2.39
C LEU A 65 6.65 22.36 2.78
N LEU A 66 7.59 23.24 2.42
CA LEU A 66 8.99 23.11 2.85
C LEU A 66 9.12 23.16 4.37
N TYR A 67 8.42 24.09 5.03
CA TYR A 67 8.35 24.20 6.49
C TYR A 67 7.78 22.91 7.11
N ARG A 68 6.65 22.43 6.58
CA ARG A 68 6.02 21.17 7.02
C ARG A 68 6.99 20.00 6.87
N GLY A 69 7.69 19.90 5.74
CA GLY A 69 8.66 18.86 5.47
C GLY A 69 9.86 18.87 6.42
N ALA A 70 10.46 20.05 6.61
CA ALA A 70 11.64 20.24 7.45
C ALA A 70 11.33 19.94 8.93
N THR A 71 10.24 20.50 9.45
CA THR A 71 9.87 20.38 10.87
C THR A 71 9.16 19.07 11.22
N GLY A 72 8.59 18.38 10.23
CA GLY A 72 7.73 17.22 10.50
C GLY A 72 6.44 17.57 11.23
N HIS A 73 6.09 18.87 11.24
CA HIS A 73 4.89 19.39 11.88
C HIS A 73 4.02 20.11 10.84
N SER A 74 2.75 19.73 10.77
CA SER A 74 1.75 20.42 9.98
C SER A 74 0.70 21.08 10.85
N VAL A 75 0.59 22.39 10.70
CA VAL A 75 -0.42 23.23 11.35
C VAL A 75 -1.85 22.78 11.01
N LEU A 76 -2.07 22.28 9.78
CA LEU A 76 -3.39 21.78 9.39
C LEU A 76 -3.76 20.51 10.17
N TYR A 77 -2.82 19.58 10.34
CA TYR A 77 -3.08 18.33 11.06
C TYR A 77 -3.22 18.56 12.55
N ASP A 78 -2.47 19.52 13.10
CA ASP A 78 -2.62 20.01 14.47
C ASP A 78 -4.05 20.50 14.72
N ARG A 79 -4.60 21.35 13.82
CA ARG A 79 -5.98 21.84 13.92
C ARG A 79 -7.04 20.75 13.76
N LEU A 80 -6.76 19.73 12.95
CA LEU A 80 -7.64 18.60 12.73
C LEU A 80 -7.46 17.47 13.77
N HIS A 81 -6.57 17.65 14.76
CA HIS A 81 -6.21 16.63 15.75
C HIS A 81 -5.78 15.30 15.11
N VAL A 82 -5.11 15.36 13.96
CA VAL A 82 -4.57 14.20 13.24
C VAL A 82 -3.09 14.05 13.56
N ASN A 83 -2.70 12.91 14.13
CA ASN A 83 -1.28 12.55 14.31
C ASN A 83 -0.95 11.30 13.48
N ARG A 84 -0.07 11.46 12.49
CA ARG A 84 0.45 10.36 11.65
C ARG A 84 1.94 10.12 11.83
N ALA A 85 2.54 10.67 12.88
CA ALA A 85 3.96 10.46 13.17
C ALA A 85 4.26 9.03 13.64
N GLU A 86 3.28 8.34 14.24
CA GLU A 86 3.48 7.02 14.88
C GLU A 86 3.29 5.81 13.96
N HIS A 87 2.82 6.00 12.73
CA HIS A 87 2.67 4.91 11.76
C HIS A 87 3.90 4.85 10.84
N PRO A 88 4.79 3.85 11.00
CA PRO A 88 5.96 3.70 10.12
C PRO A 88 5.55 3.40 8.68
N PHE A 89 4.32 2.92 8.48
CA PHE A 89 3.74 2.61 7.18
C PHE A 89 2.54 3.52 6.86
N PRO A 90 2.30 3.80 5.58
CA PRO A 90 1.18 4.64 5.15
C PRO A 90 -0.20 4.01 5.41
N SER A 91 -0.31 2.68 5.53
CA SER A 91 -1.54 1.92 5.78
C SER A 91 -1.53 1.15 7.11
N SER A 92 -2.71 0.78 7.61
CA SER A 92 -2.85 -0.12 8.78
C SER A 92 -2.66 -1.60 8.43
N ASN A 93 -2.59 -1.95 7.14
CA ASN A 93 -2.55 -3.34 6.68
C ASN A 93 -1.13 -3.81 6.36
N VAL A 94 -0.15 -2.90 6.31
CA VAL A 94 1.27 -3.24 6.21
C VAL A 94 1.96 -2.88 7.53
N SER A 95 2.65 -3.86 8.13
CA SER A 95 3.29 -3.71 9.44
C SER A 95 4.69 -4.34 9.47
N LYS A 96 5.57 -3.92 10.38
CA LYS A 96 6.89 -4.55 10.56
C LYS A 96 6.69 -5.91 11.21
N LEU A 97 7.48 -6.90 10.80
CA LEU A 97 7.49 -8.18 11.48
C LEU A 97 8.08 -8.04 12.90
N PRO A 98 7.45 -8.58 13.95
CA PRO A 98 8.01 -8.54 15.29
C PRO A 98 9.32 -9.34 15.36
N GLY A 99 10.38 -8.74 15.90
CA GLY A 99 11.63 -9.43 16.21
C GLY A 99 12.47 -9.90 15.00
N ARG A 100 12.12 -9.53 13.76
CA ARG A 100 12.88 -9.85 12.55
C ARG A 100 12.79 -8.74 11.50
N ALA A 101 13.75 -8.71 10.59
CA ALA A 101 13.66 -7.87 9.40
C ALA A 101 12.48 -8.33 8.52
N GLY A 102 11.79 -7.37 7.91
CA GLY A 102 10.66 -7.64 7.01
C GLY A 102 9.35 -7.01 7.45
N PHE A 103 8.32 -7.28 6.66
CA PHE A 103 6.99 -6.71 6.84
C PHE A 103 5.90 -7.76 6.60
N ARG A 104 4.72 -7.51 7.15
CA ARG A 104 3.50 -8.31 6.97
C ARG A 104 2.46 -7.46 6.28
N VAL A 105 1.82 -8.04 5.27
CA VAL A 105 0.58 -7.55 4.67
C VAL A 105 -0.56 -8.37 5.26
N HIS A 106 -1.59 -7.72 5.79
CA HIS A 106 -2.77 -8.36 6.38
C HIS A 106 -4.05 -7.79 5.74
N ARG A 107 -4.93 -8.66 5.22
CA ARG A 107 -6.21 -8.24 4.66
C ARG A 107 -7.32 -9.19 5.10
N ALA A 108 -8.50 -8.65 5.36
CA ALA A 108 -9.68 -9.43 5.71
C ALA A 108 -10.86 -9.10 4.78
N MET A 109 -11.71 -10.09 4.52
CA MET A 109 -12.97 -9.92 3.79
C MET A 109 -14.02 -10.92 4.24
N THR A 110 -15.28 -10.47 4.27
CA THR A 110 -16.43 -11.34 4.53
C THR A 110 -16.96 -11.97 3.23
N ILE A 111 -17.10 -13.28 3.24
CA ILE A 111 -17.54 -14.11 2.10
C ILE A 111 -18.75 -14.94 2.56
N GLN A 112 -19.82 -14.95 1.78
CA GLN A 112 -21.06 -15.68 2.01
C GLN A 112 -20.89 -17.18 1.67
N ALA A 113 -20.05 -17.85 2.44
CA ALA A 113 -19.81 -19.29 2.37
C ALA A 113 -19.44 -19.82 3.76
N SER A 114 -19.52 -21.14 3.96
CA SER A 114 -19.09 -21.75 5.22
C SER A 114 -17.55 -21.75 5.34
N PRO A 115 -16.98 -21.78 6.57
CA PRO A 115 -15.54 -21.87 6.75
C PRO A 115 -14.92 -23.10 6.08
N GLU A 116 -15.65 -24.24 6.08
CA GLU A 116 -15.23 -25.49 5.44
C GLU A 116 -15.13 -25.32 3.93
N GLN A 117 -16.14 -24.71 3.30
CA GLN A 117 -16.12 -24.48 1.85
C GLN A 117 -14.96 -23.57 1.43
N LEU A 118 -14.68 -22.51 2.21
CA LEU A 118 -13.54 -21.63 1.94
C LEU A 118 -12.22 -22.37 2.12
N TYR A 119 -12.11 -23.17 3.18
CA TYR A 119 -10.93 -23.98 3.45
C TYR A 119 -10.65 -24.96 2.31
N ASP A 120 -11.65 -25.75 1.91
CA ASP A 120 -11.50 -26.76 0.86
C ASP A 120 -11.12 -26.12 -0.48
N THR A 121 -11.75 -24.98 -0.80
CA THR A 121 -11.43 -24.24 -2.04
C THR A 121 -10.03 -23.66 -2.03
N TRP A 122 -9.56 -23.14 -0.89
CA TRP A 122 -8.20 -22.61 -0.76
C TRP A 122 -7.15 -23.73 -0.76
N ARG A 123 -7.46 -24.86 -0.10
CA ARG A 123 -6.61 -26.05 -0.02
C ARG A 123 -6.40 -26.72 -1.37
N ASP A 124 -7.36 -26.57 -2.28
CA ASP A 124 -7.21 -26.93 -3.69
C ASP A 124 -6.37 -25.90 -4.45
N VAL A 125 -5.06 -25.93 -4.22
CA VAL A 125 -4.08 -24.97 -4.76
C VAL A 125 -4.07 -24.90 -6.30
N GLU A 126 -4.57 -25.90 -7.00
CA GLU A 126 -4.68 -25.90 -8.47
C GLU A 126 -5.74 -24.91 -8.97
N ARG A 127 -6.64 -24.46 -8.10
CA ARG A 127 -7.58 -23.36 -8.38
C ARG A 127 -6.98 -21.97 -8.15
N ALA A 128 -5.80 -21.88 -7.53
CA ALA A 128 -5.14 -20.60 -7.24
C ALA A 128 -5.00 -19.66 -8.44
N PRO A 129 -4.68 -20.12 -9.68
CA PRO A 129 -4.62 -19.23 -10.84
C PRO A 129 -5.92 -18.47 -11.13
N ALA A 130 -7.09 -18.97 -10.71
CA ALA A 130 -8.36 -18.27 -10.90
C ALA A 130 -8.46 -17.01 -10.03
N TYR A 131 -7.92 -17.05 -8.81
CA TYR A 131 -8.02 -15.95 -7.84
C TYR A 131 -6.71 -15.24 -7.52
N MET A 132 -5.56 -15.76 -7.96
CA MET A 132 -4.24 -15.15 -7.83
C MET A 132 -3.70 -14.74 -9.21
N PRO A 133 -3.92 -13.50 -9.68
CA PRO A 133 -3.68 -13.12 -11.08
C PRO A 133 -2.22 -13.20 -11.53
N MET A 134 -1.26 -13.12 -10.60
CA MET A 134 0.16 -13.26 -10.90
C MET A 134 0.55 -14.71 -11.23
N VAL A 135 -0.24 -15.68 -10.77
CA VAL A 135 0.03 -17.11 -10.91
C VAL A 135 -0.59 -17.62 -12.20
N GLN A 136 0.23 -18.25 -13.03
CA GLN A 136 -0.19 -18.84 -14.29
C GLN A 136 -0.62 -20.30 -14.11
N GLU A 137 0.17 -21.05 -13.34
CA GLU A 137 -0.02 -22.50 -13.17
C GLU A 137 0.41 -22.90 -11.77
N VAL A 138 -0.33 -23.84 -11.18
CA VAL A 138 0.04 -24.51 -9.94
C VAL A 138 -0.11 -26.01 -10.17
N ARG A 139 0.91 -26.77 -9.76
CA ARG A 139 0.90 -28.23 -9.81
C ARG A 139 1.17 -28.78 -8.42
N LYS A 140 0.35 -29.71 -7.93
CA LYS A 140 0.65 -30.45 -6.70
C LYS A 140 1.86 -31.36 -6.95
N THR A 141 2.84 -31.31 -6.07
CA THR A 141 4.04 -32.17 -6.12
C THR A 141 4.08 -33.18 -4.99
N GLY A 142 3.14 -33.10 -4.05
CA GLY A 142 2.95 -34.02 -2.94
C GLY A 142 1.68 -33.66 -2.17
N GLU A 143 1.48 -34.26 -0.99
CA GLU A 143 0.30 -34.00 -0.16
C GLU A 143 0.24 -32.55 0.32
N LYS A 144 1.39 -32.00 0.75
CA LYS A 144 1.53 -30.64 1.30
C LYS A 144 2.43 -29.74 0.47
N SER A 145 2.96 -30.23 -0.64
CA SER A 145 3.89 -29.51 -1.50
C SER A 145 3.28 -29.23 -2.87
N SER A 146 3.61 -28.06 -3.41
CA SER A 146 3.13 -27.61 -4.71
C SER A 146 4.18 -26.75 -5.42
N HIS A 147 4.20 -26.82 -6.73
CA HIS A 147 5.07 -26.03 -7.60
C HIS A 147 4.24 -24.97 -8.32
N TRP A 148 4.71 -23.74 -8.30
CA TRP A 148 4.01 -22.56 -8.76
C TRP A 148 4.81 -21.85 -9.84
N LEU A 149 4.10 -21.39 -10.87
CA LEU A 149 4.65 -20.64 -11.99
C LEU A 149 3.91 -19.32 -12.14
N ALA A 150 4.63 -18.20 -12.12
CA ALA A 150 4.13 -16.88 -12.49
C ALA A 150 4.79 -16.34 -13.76
N LYS A 151 4.01 -15.55 -14.51
CA LYS A 151 4.55 -14.69 -15.56
C LYS A 151 4.92 -13.33 -15.00
N ARG A 152 6.16 -12.92 -15.24
CA ARG A 152 6.62 -11.55 -15.03
C ARG A 152 6.53 -10.76 -16.35
N PRO A 153 6.56 -9.42 -16.27
CA PRO A 153 6.77 -8.58 -17.45
C PRO A 153 7.97 -9.06 -18.28
N GLN A 154 7.94 -8.80 -19.60
CA GLN A 154 8.98 -9.22 -20.56
C GLN A 154 9.11 -10.75 -20.76
N GLY A 155 8.07 -11.53 -20.43
CA GLY A 155 8.05 -12.98 -20.69
C GLY A 155 8.95 -13.80 -19.76
N GLN A 156 9.53 -13.18 -18.73
CA GLN A 156 10.28 -13.88 -17.70
C GLN A 156 9.34 -14.80 -16.90
N ARG A 157 9.82 -16.00 -16.60
CA ARG A 157 9.13 -16.96 -15.74
C ARG A 157 9.70 -16.88 -14.33
N LEU A 158 8.81 -16.94 -13.35
CA LEU A 158 9.18 -17.08 -11.95
C LEU A 158 8.57 -18.37 -11.44
N GLU A 159 9.42 -19.26 -10.96
CA GLU A 159 9.04 -20.55 -10.41
C GLU A 159 9.43 -20.61 -8.94
N TRP A 160 8.58 -21.21 -8.13
CA TRP A 160 8.83 -21.46 -6.72
C TRP A 160 8.01 -22.65 -6.23
N ASP A 161 8.48 -23.26 -5.14
CA ASP A 161 7.75 -24.32 -4.47
C ASP A 161 7.09 -23.74 -3.21
N ILE A 162 5.94 -24.26 -2.81
CA ILE A 162 5.27 -23.94 -1.55
C ILE A 162 5.02 -25.24 -0.78
N GLU A 163 5.24 -25.18 0.53
CA GLU A 163 4.87 -26.23 1.47
C GLU A 163 3.90 -25.72 2.54
N ILE A 164 2.83 -26.47 2.79
CA ILE A 164 1.91 -26.24 3.90
C ILE A 164 2.58 -26.71 5.20
N VAL A 165 2.83 -25.79 6.12
CA VAL A 165 3.52 -26.06 7.40
C VAL A 165 2.57 -26.30 8.56
N ARG A 166 1.36 -25.75 8.49
CA ARG A 166 0.30 -25.96 9.47
C ARG A 166 -1.04 -25.89 8.78
N GLU A 167 -1.95 -26.78 9.15
CA GLU A 167 -3.34 -26.71 8.70
C GLU A 167 -4.27 -27.12 9.84
N GLU A 168 -5.42 -26.46 9.92
CA GLU A 168 -6.53 -26.81 10.78
C GLU A 168 -7.78 -26.78 9.88
N PRO A 169 -8.40 -27.93 9.58
CA PRO A 169 -9.56 -28.01 8.70
C PRO A 169 -10.65 -26.99 9.05
N GLY A 170 -11.13 -26.27 8.04
CA GLY A 170 -12.14 -25.22 8.17
C GLY A 170 -11.67 -23.93 8.87
N ARG A 171 -10.39 -23.82 9.27
CA ARG A 171 -9.92 -22.71 10.13
C ARG A 171 -8.64 -22.04 9.68
N LEU A 172 -7.61 -22.79 9.30
CA LEU A 172 -6.28 -22.25 9.09
C LEU A 172 -5.51 -23.06 8.03
N ILE A 173 -4.84 -22.35 7.14
CA ILE A 173 -3.76 -22.92 6.31
C ILE A 173 -2.58 -21.96 6.41
N GLU A 174 -1.43 -22.43 6.88
CA GLU A 174 -0.16 -21.71 6.89
C GLU A 174 0.82 -22.40 5.95
N TRP A 175 1.53 -21.61 5.15
CA TRP A 175 2.48 -22.10 4.17
C TRP A 175 3.77 -21.30 4.18
N ARG A 176 4.83 -21.92 3.66
CA ARG A 176 6.11 -21.27 3.38
C ARG A 176 6.53 -21.54 1.95
N VAL A 177 7.15 -20.54 1.33
CA VAL A 177 7.83 -20.72 0.04
C VAL A 177 9.15 -21.46 0.30
N LEU A 178 9.48 -22.39 -0.58
CA LEU A 178 10.73 -23.13 -0.61
C LEU A 178 11.54 -22.71 -1.84
N ASN A 179 12.86 -22.92 -1.77
CA ASN A 179 13.76 -22.90 -2.93
C ASN A 179 13.79 -21.59 -3.75
N ASN A 180 13.44 -20.44 -3.15
CA ASN A 180 13.56 -19.16 -3.83
C ASN A 180 14.03 -18.04 -2.89
N PRO A 181 15.33 -17.69 -2.87
CA PRO A 181 15.87 -16.63 -2.01
C PRO A 181 15.34 -15.23 -2.35
N MET A 182 14.61 -15.06 -3.45
CA MET A 182 13.90 -13.80 -3.77
C MET A 182 12.46 -13.76 -3.24
N LEU A 183 11.92 -14.89 -2.79
CA LEU A 183 10.52 -15.06 -2.36
C LEU A 183 10.43 -15.87 -1.05
N GLU A 184 11.42 -15.80 -0.15
CA GLU A 184 11.36 -16.47 1.17
C GLU A 184 10.30 -15.83 2.07
N ASP A 185 9.07 -16.03 1.64
CA ASP A 185 7.84 -15.47 2.13
C ASP A 185 7.02 -16.61 2.72
N SER A 186 6.34 -16.33 3.82
CA SER A 186 5.37 -17.24 4.42
C SER A 186 4.01 -16.57 4.38
N GLY A 187 2.96 -17.35 4.29
CA GLY A 187 1.62 -16.81 4.36
C GLY A 187 0.72 -17.67 5.21
N ARG A 188 -0.41 -17.09 5.60
CA ARG A 188 -1.49 -17.82 6.23
C ARG A 188 -2.83 -17.25 5.84
N VAL A 189 -3.80 -18.14 5.77
CA VAL A 189 -5.21 -17.77 5.63
C VAL A 189 -5.98 -18.34 6.81
N ARG A 190 -6.83 -17.51 7.42
CA ARG A 190 -7.75 -17.92 8.48
C ARG A 190 -9.19 -17.74 8.05
N PHE A 191 -10.03 -18.67 8.48
CA PHE A 191 -11.46 -18.65 8.26
C PHE A 191 -12.17 -18.59 9.61
N ILE A 192 -12.95 -17.52 9.82
CA ILE A 192 -13.67 -17.28 11.08
C ILE A 192 -15.13 -17.05 10.74
N ALA A 193 -16.03 -17.84 11.31
CA ALA A 193 -17.47 -17.62 11.13
C ALA A 193 -17.85 -16.18 11.52
N ALA A 194 -18.53 -15.47 10.63
CA ALA A 194 -18.96 -14.09 10.88
C ALA A 194 -20.17 -14.08 11.83
N PRO A 195 -20.26 -13.12 12.77
CA PRO A 195 -21.41 -13.00 13.64
C PRO A 195 -22.71 -12.79 12.86
N GLY A 196 -23.79 -13.41 13.33
CA GLY A 196 -25.14 -13.25 12.78
C GLY A 196 -25.37 -13.97 11.44
N GLY A 197 -24.63 -15.06 11.16
CA GLY A 197 -24.85 -15.86 9.95
C GLY A 197 -24.44 -15.17 8.65
N ARG A 198 -23.59 -14.13 8.72
CA ARG A 198 -23.17 -13.32 7.56
C ARG A 198 -22.05 -13.97 6.73
N GLY A 199 -21.93 -15.29 6.77
CA GLY A 199 -20.86 -16.05 6.14
C GLY A 199 -19.60 -16.15 6.98
N THR A 200 -18.44 -15.99 6.36
CA THR A 200 -17.13 -16.23 6.95
C THR A 200 -16.18 -15.06 6.67
N ILE A 201 -15.43 -14.64 7.69
CA ILE A 201 -14.33 -13.69 7.58
C ILE A 201 -13.09 -14.47 7.18
N ALA A 202 -12.63 -14.28 5.94
CA ALA A 202 -11.35 -14.76 5.45
C ALA A 202 -10.27 -13.71 5.74
N ILE A 203 -9.21 -14.11 6.44
CA ILE A 203 -8.08 -13.25 6.80
C ILE A 203 -6.83 -13.80 6.14
N LEU A 204 -6.26 -13.05 5.19
CA LEU A 204 -5.02 -13.36 4.50
C LEU A 204 -3.88 -12.54 5.10
N GLU A 205 -2.81 -13.22 5.51
CA GLU A 205 -1.56 -12.62 5.93
C GLU A 205 -0.40 -13.14 5.07
N MET A 206 0.47 -12.23 4.65
CA MET A 206 1.67 -12.54 3.88
C MET A 206 2.86 -11.84 4.51
N ASP A 207 3.88 -12.61 4.87
CA ASP A 207 5.11 -12.17 5.53
C ASP A 207 6.26 -12.16 4.54
N PHE A 208 6.90 -11.00 4.41
CA PHE A 208 8.02 -10.75 3.51
C PHE A 208 9.30 -10.50 4.31
N ALA A 209 9.90 -11.59 4.81
CA ALA A 209 11.03 -11.52 5.74
C ALA A 209 12.37 -11.16 5.06
N HIS A 210 12.59 -11.61 3.82
CA HIS A 210 13.89 -11.52 3.17
C HIS A 210 13.91 -10.63 1.92
N HIS A 211 12.79 -9.96 1.62
CA HIS A 211 12.66 -9.16 0.41
C HIS A 211 13.32 -7.76 0.54
N ARG A 212 14.67 -7.72 0.58
CA ARG A 212 15.47 -6.49 0.81
C ARG A 212 15.05 -5.30 -0.06
N LYS A 213 14.75 -5.52 -1.34
CA LYS A 213 14.30 -4.45 -2.26
C LYS A 213 12.98 -3.81 -1.81
N LEU A 214 12.04 -4.62 -1.33
CA LEU A 214 10.74 -4.12 -0.84
C LEU A 214 10.90 -3.45 0.52
N GLN A 215 11.78 -3.99 1.38
CA GLN A 215 12.10 -3.36 2.67
C GLN A 215 12.70 -1.96 2.46
N THR A 216 13.72 -1.83 1.61
CA THR A 216 14.30 -0.52 1.26
C THR A 216 13.25 0.40 0.62
N ALA A 217 12.41 -0.13 -0.29
CA ALA A 217 11.35 0.65 -0.92
C ALA A 217 10.35 1.21 0.11
N LEU A 218 9.91 0.40 1.09
CA LEU A 218 8.97 0.79 2.15
C LEU A 218 9.54 1.85 3.10
N GLU A 219 10.86 1.89 3.28
CA GLU A 219 11.53 2.94 4.06
C GLU A 219 11.66 4.26 3.28
N MET A 220 11.48 4.24 1.96
CA MET A 220 11.51 5.43 1.13
C MET A 220 10.13 6.11 1.09
N PRO A 221 10.04 7.45 1.11
CA PRO A 221 8.76 8.14 1.23
C PRO A 221 7.73 7.91 0.12
N LEU A 222 8.04 8.33 -1.11
CA LEU A 222 7.12 8.22 -2.26
C LEU A 222 7.05 6.77 -2.76
N LEU A 223 8.21 6.11 -2.80
CA LEU A 223 8.29 4.72 -3.23
C LEU A 223 7.60 3.79 -2.23
N GLY A 224 7.77 4.02 -0.92
CA GLY A 224 7.14 3.22 0.12
C GLY A 224 5.63 3.37 0.15
N ARG A 225 5.10 4.56 -0.13
CA ARG A 225 3.65 4.76 -0.36
C ARG A 225 3.14 3.96 -1.55
N ALA A 226 3.84 4.02 -2.67
CA ALA A 226 3.46 3.26 -3.85
C ALA A 226 3.55 1.73 -3.60
N THR A 227 4.61 1.28 -2.91
CA THR A 227 4.81 -0.13 -2.54
C THR A 227 3.74 -0.63 -1.58
N ASP A 228 3.40 0.15 -0.55
CA ASP A 228 2.32 -0.16 0.40
C ASP A 228 0.98 -0.34 -0.33
N ILE A 229 0.57 0.66 -1.12
CA ILE A 229 -0.67 0.59 -1.93
C ILE A 229 -0.65 -0.62 -2.87
N MET A 230 0.48 -0.89 -3.53
CA MET A 230 0.62 -2.04 -4.43
C MET A 230 0.44 -3.37 -3.69
N LEU A 231 1.03 -3.52 -2.51
CA LEU A 231 0.93 -4.75 -1.70
C LEU A 231 -0.49 -4.96 -1.16
N GLU A 232 -1.11 -3.91 -0.63
CA GLU A 232 -2.50 -3.93 -0.18
C GLU A 232 -3.46 -4.28 -1.32
N THR A 233 -3.28 -3.65 -2.50
CA THR A 233 -4.12 -3.87 -3.68
C THR A 233 -4.04 -5.31 -4.14
N GLN A 234 -2.85 -5.91 -4.16
CA GLN A 234 -2.68 -7.32 -4.52
C GLN A 234 -3.40 -8.25 -3.54
N ALA A 235 -3.22 -8.05 -2.23
CA ALA A 235 -3.91 -8.88 -1.22
C ALA A 235 -5.44 -8.73 -1.29
N ALA A 236 -5.92 -7.51 -1.51
CA ALA A 236 -7.34 -7.23 -1.69
C ALA A 236 -7.89 -7.88 -2.96
N GLU A 237 -7.19 -7.78 -4.08
CA GLU A 237 -7.60 -8.38 -5.36
C GLU A 237 -7.70 -9.90 -5.25
N ILE A 238 -6.73 -10.55 -4.59
CA ILE A 238 -6.74 -12.00 -4.35
C ILE A 238 -8.02 -12.40 -3.62
N LEU A 239 -8.31 -11.76 -2.49
CA LEU A 239 -9.51 -12.06 -1.72
C LEU A 239 -10.79 -11.74 -2.51
N HIS A 240 -10.80 -10.67 -3.32
CA HIS A 240 -11.98 -10.29 -4.10
C HIS A 240 -12.31 -11.34 -5.16
N ARG A 241 -11.30 -11.80 -5.90
CA ARG A 241 -11.47 -12.86 -6.89
C ARG A 241 -11.84 -14.18 -6.22
N PHE A 242 -11.24 -14.48 -5.06
CA PHE A 242 -11.57 -15.67 -4.28
C PHE A 242 -13.03 -15.65 -3.81
N LYS A 243 -13.50 -14.50 -3.31
CA LYS A 243 -14.92 -14.28 -2.98
C LYS A 243 -15.81 -14.55 -4.19
N SER A 244 -15.51 -13.94 -5.33
CA SER A 244 -16.31 -14.14 -6.54
C SER A 244 -16.35 -15.60 -6.98
N LEU A 245 -15.19 -16.27 -6.98
CA LEU A 245 -15.08 -17.69 -7.34
C LEU A 245 -15.96 -18.57 -6.44
N VAL A 246 -15.94 -18.34 -5.13
CA VAL A 246 -16.71 -19.15 -4.18
C VAL A 246 -18.21 -18.83 -4.24
N GLU A 247 -18.58 -17.56 -4.31
CA GLU A 247 -19.99 -17.14 -4.23
C GLU A 247 -20.75 -17.33 -5.55
N ALA A 248 -20.08 -17.11 -6.69
CA ALA A 248 -20.72 -17.14 -8.00
C ALA A 248 -20.26 -18.31 -8.88
N GLY A 249 -19.23 -19.06 -8.47
CA GLY A 249 -18.61 -20.09 -9.31
C GLY A 249 -17.74 -19.54 -10.46
N GLU A 250 -17.71 -18.22 -10.65
CA GLU A 250 -16.99 -17.53 -11.72
C GLU A 250 -16.22 -16.31 -11.19
N VAL A 251 -15.04 -16.05 -11.77
CA VAL A 251 -14.30 -14.81 -11.52
C VAL A 251 -14.64 -13.82 -12.64
N PRO A 252 -15.21 -12.64 -12.35
CA PRO A 252 -15.51 -11.64 -13.37
C PRO A 252 -14.27 -11.33 -14.21
N THR A 253 -14.35 -11.55 -15.51
CA THR A 253 -13.27 -11.25 -16.47
C THR A 253 -13.75 -10.25 -17.51
N ILE A 254 -12.90 -9.26 -17.80
CA ILE A 254 -13.10 -8.31 -18.90
C ILE A 254 -12.50 -8.82 -20.22
N LYS A 255 -11.83 -9.99 -20.24
CA LYS A 255 -11.35 -10.60 -21.48
C LYS A 255 -12.55 -11.08 -22.30
N GLY A 256 -12.80 -10.42 -23.43
CA GLY A 256 -13.83 -10.80 -24.40
C GLY A 256 -15.12 -9.98 -24.35
N GLN A 257 -15.24 -8.97 -23.47
CA GLN A 257 -16.34 -8.02 -23.57
C GLN A 257 -16.13 -7.11 -24.78
N PRO A 258 -17.04 -7.09 -25.78
CA PRO A 258 -16.95 -6.14 -26.88
C PRO A 258 -17.15 -4.75 -26.28
N THR A 259 -16.14 -3.90 -26.43
CA THR A 259 -16.29 -2.48 -26.10
C THR A 259 -17.23 -1.91 -27.14
N GLY A 260 -18.41 -1.44 -26.72
CA GLY A 260 -19.40 -0.81 -27.60
C GLY A 260 -18.94 0.55 -28.13
N LYS A 261 -17.82 0.59 -28.86
CA LYS A 261 -17.41 1.74 -29.67
C LYS A 261 -17.74 1.42 -31.13
N GLN A 262 -18.96 1.82 -31.49
CA GLN A 262 -19.45 2.25 -32.81
C GLN A 262 -18.90 1.52 -34.05
N ALA A 263 -19.69 0.57 -34.55
CA ALA A 263 -19.81 0.34 -35.99
C ALA A 263 -20.93 1.26 -36.52
N GLU A 264 -20.63 2.55 -36.68
CA GLU A 264 -21.37 3.42 -37.59
C GLU A 264 -20.39 3.92 -38.65
N GLU A 265 -20.07 3.06 -39.62
CA GLU A 265 -19.62 3.53 -40.92
C GLU A 265 -19.84 2.42 -41.95
N GLY A 266 -20.72 2.70 -42.92
CA GLY A 266 -20.79 1.94 -44.16
C GLY A 266 -22.16 1.45 -44.60
N VAL A 267 -23.14 2.34 -44.79
CA VAL A 267 -24.12 2.19 -45.89
C VAL A 267 -24.51 3.57 -46.42
N ARG A 268 -24.03 3.93 -47.62
CA ARG A 268 -24.82 4.68 -48.60
C ARG A 268 -24.60 4.05 -49.97
N VAL A 269 -25.74 3.75 -50.58
CA VAL A 269 -25.97 3.26 -51.95
C VAL A 269 -25.53 4.31 -52.96
#